data_AF-A0A965TB04-F1
#
_entry.id   AF-A0A965TB04-F1
#
_cell.length_a   1.000
_cell.length_b   1.000
_cell.length_c   1.000
_cell.angle_alpha   90.00
_cell.angle_beta   90.00
_cell.angle_gamma   90.00
#
_symmetry.space_group_name_H-M   'P 1'
#
loop_
_entity.id
_entity.type
_entity.pdbx_description
1 polymer ?
#
loop_
_entity_poly.entity_id
_entity_poly.type
_entity_poly.pdbx_seq_one_letter_code
_entity_poly.pdbx_strand_id
1 'polypeptide(L)'
;MTNTGTETIKYSELKAVILRFLNYFISQYKLILYITLITSALGLVYGKLQPSTYKATSTFIVEDKSGKGGGGLSGLASQFGIDVGGLTGGGAGLFDGDNILEIIKSRAIVEKVLLTKMEEPASSKGQTIADYYIQIENLAPAFESKNINVKSLNFAGLTEGVKHTVQQDSILYI
;
A
#
# COMPACT_ATOMS: atom_id res chain seq x y z
N MET A 1 -1.04 31.09 58.32
CA MET A 1 -1.91 30.76 57.18
C MET A 1 -2.58 32.05 56.72
N THR A 2 -2.04 32.73 55.71
CA THR A 2 -2.67 33.94 55.16
C THR A 2 -3.58 33.53 54.02
N ASN A 3 -4.88 33.69 54.24
CA ASN A 3 -5.94 33.42 53.27
C ASN A 3 -5.88 34.49 52.18
N THR A 4 -5.34 34.17 51.01
CA THR A 4 -5.33 35.08 49.86
C THR A 4 -6.67 34.94 49.16
N GLY A 5 -7.56 35.92 49.33
CA GLY A 5 -8.79 36.01 48.56
C GLY A 5 -8.50 36.15 47.06
N THR A 6 -9.46 35.80 46.20
CA THR A 6 -9.32 35.89 44.75
C THR A 6 -9.13 37.34 44.31
N GLU A 7 -7.91 37.71 43.90
CA GLU A 7 -7.62 39.02 43.32
C GLU A 7 -8.16 39.09 41.88
N THR A 8 -9.11 39.98 41.63
CA THR A 8 -9.68 40.22 40.30
C THR A 8 -8.80 41.21 39.54
N ILE A 9 -8.05 40.70 38.56
CA ILE A 9 -7.16 41.52 37.72
C ILE A 9 -7.96 42.21 36.60
N LYS A 10 -7.72 43.51 36.39
CA LYS A 10 -8.33 44.24 35.27
C LYS A 10 -7.67 43.85 33.94
N TYR A 11 -8.45 43.83 32.85
CA TYR A 11 -7.97 43.45 31.52
C TYR A 11 -6.73 44.27 31.05
N SER A 12 -6.70 45.56 31.35
CA SER A 12 -5.58 46.44 31.02
C SER A 12 -4.28 46.07 31.74
N GLU A 13 -4.39 45.62 32.99
CA GLU A 13 -3.25 45.17 33.80
C GLU A 13 -2.73 43.82 33.30
N LEU A 14 -3.63 42.90 32.96
CA LEU A 14 -3.27 41.63 32.33
C LEU A 14 -2.47 41.85 31.04
N LYS A 15 -2.93 42.75 30.15
CA LYS A 15 -2.22 43.09 28.92
C LYS A 15 -0.83 43.67 29.20
N ALA A 16 -0.71 44.54 30.20
CA ALA A 16 0.57 45.14 30.58
C ALA A 16 1.57 44.10 31.10
N VAL A 17 1.11 43.13 31.91
CA VAL A 17 1.92 42.03 32.42
C VAL A 17 2.42 41.14 31.27
N ILE A 18 1.55 40.78 30.33
CA ILE A 18 1.91 39.97 29.15
C ILE A 18 2.96 40.67 28.30
N LEU A 19 2.77 41.96 27.98
CA LEU A 19 3.73 42.70 27.16
C LEU A 19 5.08 42.85 27.86
N ARG A 20 5.08 43.08 29.18
CA ARG A 20 6.31 43.15 29.98
C ARG A 20 7.04 41.80 29.98
N PHE A 21 6.30 40.69 30.09
CA PHE A 21 6.88 39.36 30.00
C PHE A 21 7.47 39.07 28.62
N LEU A 22 6.75 39.38 27.53
CA LEU A 22 7.24 39.18 26.17
C LEU A 22 8.49 40.01 25.88
N ASN A 23 8.50 41.29 26.30
CA ASN A 23 9.66 42.15 26.13
C ASN A 23 10.87 41.64 26.94
N TYR A 24 10.66 41.16 28.16
CA TYR A 24 11.71 40.54 28.95
C TYR A 24 12.23 39.26 28.29
N PHE A 25 11.33 38.41 27.81
CA PHE A 25 11.68 37.15 27.13
C PHE A 25 12.53 37.42 25.88
N ILE A 26 12.11 38.36 25.03
CA ILE A 26 12.86 38.76 23.82
C ILE A 26 14.20 39.43 24.18
N SER A 27 14.25 40.19 25.28
CA SER A 27 15.50 40.80 25.77
C SER A 27 16.57 39.76 26.12
N GLN A 28 16.17 38.56 26.53
CA GLN A 28 17.08 37.43 26.81
C GLN A 28 17.47 36.63 25.56
N TYR A 29 17.49 37.24 24.36
CA TYR A 29 17.76 36.57 23.08
C TYR A 29 19.04 35.72 23.06
N LYS A 30 20.08 36.11 23.81
CA LYS A 30 21.33 35.33 23.90
C LYS A 30 21.11 33.97 24.56
N LEU A 31 20.33 33.92 25.64
CA LEU A 31 19.99 32.67 26.32
C LEU A 31 19.14 31.78 25.42
N ILE A 32 18.16 32.36 24.72
CA ILE A 32 17.34 31.66 23.74
C ILE A 32 18.23 31.05 22.64
N LEU A 33 19.13 31.85 22.08
CA LEU A 33 20.07 31.40 21.04
C LEU A 33 20.91 30.20 21.49
N TYR A 34 21.48 30.23 22.70
CA TYR A 34 22.27 29.12 23.22
C TYR A 34 21.44 27.85 23.41
N ILE A 35 20.24 27.95 23.99
CA ILE A 35 19.35 26.80 24.17
C ILE A 35 18.97 26.20 22.81
N THR A 36 18.59 27.03 21.85
CA THR A 36 18.23 26.60 20.50
C THR A 36 19.40 25.91 19.81
N LEU A 37 20.61 26.45 19.93
CA LEU A 37 21.80 25.86 19.32
C LEU A 37 22.12 24.48 19.91
N ILE A 38 22.05 24.34 21.24
CA ILE A 38 22.29 23.07 21.93
C ILE A 38 21.22 22.03 21.57
N THR A 39 19.93 22.41 21.63
CA THR A 39 18.83 21.47 21.28
C THR A 39 18.85 21.08 19.81
N SER A 40 19.18 22.01 18.91
CA SER A 40 19.34 21.70 17.48
C SER A 40 20.49 20.74 17.23
N ALA A 41 21.66 20.96 17.85
CA ALA A 41 22.80 20.05 17.73
C ALA A 41 22.47 18.64 18.25
N LEU A 42 21.82 18.54 19.41
CA LEU A 42 21.37 17.26 19.97
C LEU A 42 20.35 16.57 19.07
N GLY A 43 19.38 17.31 18.52
CA GLY A 43 18.38 16.78 17.59
C GLY A 43 19.00 16.23 16.29
N LEU A 44 20.00 16.93 15.74
CA LEU A 44 20.72 16.47 14.54
C LEU A 44 21.52 15.19 14.81
N VAL A 45 22.22 15.12 15.95
CA VAL A 45 22.98 13.92 16.34
C VAL A 45 22.03 12.74 16.55
N TYR A 46 20.95 12.95 17.29
CA TYR A 46 19.94 11.92 17.55
C TYR A 46 19.29 11.42 16.24
N GLY A 47 18.90 12.34 15.35
CA GLY A 47 18.30 11.99 14.06
C GLY A 47 19.23 11.20 13.15
N LYS A 48 20.54 11.47 13.17
CA LYS A 48 21.54 10.70 12.41
C LYS A 48 21.81 9.32 12.97
N LEU A 49 21.69 9.14 14.28
CA LEU A 49 21.92 7.85 14.94
C LEU A 49 20.70 6.95 14.92
N GLN A 50 19.51 7.49 14.64
CA GLN A 50 18.28 6.70 14.60
C GLN A 50 18.30 5.75 13.39
N PRO A 51 18.21 4.42 13.59
CA PRO A 51 18.22 3.47 12.49
C PRO A 51 16.95 3.60 11.65
N SER A 52 17.08 3.36 10.34
CA SER A 52 15.95 3.33 9.42
C SER A 52 15.15 2.05 9.61
N THR A 53 13.92 2.17 10.09
CA THR A 53 12.96 1.06 10.18
C THR A 53 12.12 1.01 8.92
N TYR A 54 12.22 -0.08 8.17
CA TYR A 54 11.38 -0.34 7.00
C TYR A 54 10.29 -1.33 7.35
N LYS A 55 9.04 -0.99 7.05
CA LYS A 55 7.90 -1.89 7.25
C LYS A 55 7.78 -2.80 6.02
N ALA A 56 8.17 -4.06 6.17
CA ALA A 56 7.85 -5.11 5.21
C ALA A 56 6.55 -5.81 5.65
N THR A 57 5.59 -5.93 4.74
CA THR A 57 4.36 -6.69 4.96
C THR A 57 4.42 -7.92 4.06
N SER A 58 4.34 -9.11 4.65
CA SER A 58 4.20 -10.37 3.90
C SER A 58 2.79 -10.91 4.11
N THR A 59 2.08 -11.15 3.02
CA THR A 59 0.78 -11.84 3.05
C THR A 59 1.03 -13.31 2.73
N PHE A 60 0.78 -14.18 3.70
CA PHE A 60 0.85 -15.63 3.51
C PHE A 60 -0.56 -16.20 3.50
N ILE A 61 -0.82 -17.10 2.55
CA ILE A 61 -2.05 -17.90 2.54
C ILE A 61 -1.65 -19.29 3.05
N VAL A 62 -2.29 -19.75 4.13
CA VAL A 62 -2.05 -21.09 4.68
C VAL A 62 -2.88 -22.08 3.87
N GLU A 63 -2.18 -22.98 3.17
CA GLU A 63 -2.80 -24.12 2.51
C GLU A 63 -2.90 -25.28 3.50
N ASP A 64 -4.12 -25.64 3.87
CA ASP A 64 -4.34 -26.86 4.66
C ASP A 64 -4.30 -28.06 3.72
N LYS A 65 -3.14 -28.70 3.63
CA LYS A 65 -2.95 -29.97 2.89
C LYS A 65 -3.70 -31.15 3.52
N SER A 66 -4.37 -30.94 4.67
CA SER A 66 -5.16 -31.98 5.32
C SER A 66 -6.65 -31.73 5.09
N GLY A 67 -7.24 -32.51 4.18
CA GLY A 67 -8.68 -32.62 4.09
C GLY A 67 -9.26 -32.92 5.47
N LYS A 68 -10.08 -31.99 6.00
CA LYS A 68 -11.16 -32.16 6.98
C LYS A 68 -11.07 -33.43 7.86
N GLY A 69 -9.99 -33.61 8.62
CA GLY A 69 -9.83 -34.84 9.43
C GLY A 69 -8.51 -35.10 10.16
N GLY A 70 -7.46 -34.28 10.02
CA GLY A 70 -6.12 -34.63 10.55
C GLY A 70 -5.30 -33.50 11.20
N GLY A 71 -5.96 -32.44 11.70
CA GLY A 71 -5.37 -31.13 12.02
C GLY A 71 -4.38 -31.02 13.18
N GLY A 72 -3.69 -32.08 13.60
CA GLY A 72 -2.64 -31.98 14.63
C GLY A 72 -1.52 -33.01 14.49
N LEU A 73 -1.89 -34.27 14.24
CA LEU A 73 -0.92 -35.36 14.08
C LEU A 73 -0.19 -35.31 12.73
N SER A 74 -0.85 -34.83 11.67
CA SER A 74 -0.23 -34.64 10.35
C SER A 74 0.90 -33.59 10.40
N GLY A 75 0.72 -32.51 11.17
CA GLY A 75 1.74 -31.48 11.37
C GLY A 75 2.94 -31.91 12.22
N LEU A 76 2.79 -32.94 13.06
CA LEU A 76 3.91 -33.58 13.76
C LEU A 76 4.61 -34.61 12.87
N ALA A 77 3.86 -35.40 12.11
CA ALA A 77 4.40 -36.41 11.19
C ALA A 77 5.24 -35.77 10.06
N SER A 78 4.83 -34.61 9.54
CA SER A 78 5.57 -33.88 8.50
C SER A 78 6.92 -33.36 8.98
N GLN A 79 7.08 -33.01 10.27
CA GLN A 79 8.38 -32.65 10.85
C GLN A 79 9.37 -33.83 10.87
N PHE A 80 8.86 -35.06 10.83
CA PHE A 80 9.65 -36.29 10.74
C PHE A 80 9.71 -36.84 9.31
N GLY A 81 9.29 -36.08 8.30
CA GLY A 81 9.36 -36.48 6.89
C GLY A 81 8.31 -37.51 6.47
N ILE A 82 7.27 -37.74 7.29
CA ILE A 82 6.17 -38.64 6.98
C ILE A 82 5.00 -37.81 6.45
N ASP A 83 4.82 -37.82 5.13
CA ASP A 83 3.68 -37.18 4.47
C ASP A 83 2.46 -38.10 4.48
N VAL A 84 1.59 -37.90 5.48
CA VAL A 84 0.30 -38.61 5.58
C VAL A 84 -0.75 -38.00 4.62
N GLY A 85 -0.53 -36.78 4.12
CA GLY A 85 -1.40 -36.10 3.16
C GLY A 85 -1.33 -36.69 1.75
N GLY A 86 -0.16 -37.22 1.36
CA GLY A 86 0.01 -37.95 0.10
C GLY A 86 -0.74 -39.29 0.03
N LEU A 87 -1.06 -39.90 1.17
CA LEU A 87 -1.68 -41.25 1.23
C LEU A 87 -3.21 -41.23 1.10
N THR A 88 -3.86 -40.10 1.37
CA THR A 88 -5.34 -39.96 1.33
C THR A 88 -5.85 -39.27 0.06
N GLY A 89 -5.01 -39.09 -0.96
CA GLY A 89 -5.39 -38.40 -2.20
C GLY A 89 -5.61 -36.89 -2.03
N GLY A 90 -5.15 -36.30 -0.91
CA GLY A 90 -5.22 -34.87 -0.62
C GLY A 90 -4.12 -34.04 -1.31
N GLY A 91 -3.59 -34.52 -2.44
CA GLY A 91 -2.43 -33.93 -3.10
C GLY A 91 -2.71 -32.65 -3.87
N ALA A 92 -3.95 -32.36 -4.24
CA ALA A 92 -4.28 -31.16 -5.01
C ALA A 92 -4.48 -29.95 -4.10
N GLY A 93 -3.38 -29.43 -3.56
CA GLY A 93 -3.35 -28.11 -2.95
C GLY A 93 -3.76 -27.04 -3.96
N LEU A 94 -4.47 -25.99 -3.53
CA LEU A 94 -4.78 -24.81 -4.35
C LEU A 94 -3.52 -24.20 -4.99
N PHE A 95 -2.36 -24.37 -4.35
CA PHE A 95 -1.05 -23.91 -4.80
C PHE A 95 -0.19 -25.01 -5.43
N ASP A 96 -0.77 -26.16 -5.73
CA ASP A 96 -0.05 -27.18 -6.50
C ASP A 96 0.18 -26.69 -7.93
N GLY A 97 1.30 -27.09 -8.54
CA GLY A 97 1.88 -26.40 -9.70
C GLY A 97 0.89 -26.09 -10.84
N ASP A 98 0.04 -27.06 -11.19
CA ASP A 98 -0.96 -26.91 -12.25
C ASP A 98 -2.15 -26.04 -11.82
N ASN A 99 -2.55 -26.09 -10.54
CA ASN A 99 -3.66 -25.30 -9.99
C ASN A 99 -3.31 -23.80 -9.94
N ILE A 100 -2.06 -23.44 -9.60
CA ILE A 100 -1.61 -22.05 -9.67
C ILE A 100 -1.69 -21.52 -11.10
N LEU A 101 -1.25 -22.31 -12.08
CA LEU A 101 -1.29 -21.89 -13.48
C LEU A 101 -2.73 -21.69 -13.96
N GLU A 102 -3.66 -22.54 -13.53
CA GLU A 102 -5.09 -22.37 -13.82
C GLU A 102 -5.67 -21.13 -13.15
N ILE A 103 -5.31 -20.85 -11.89
CA ILE A 103 -5.74 -19.64 -11.17
C ILE A 103 -5.20 -18.37 -11.84
N ILE A 104 -3.91 -18.33 -12.21
CA ILE A 104 -3.33 -17.16 -12.90
C ILE A 104 -4.00 -16.93 -14.25
N LYS A 105 -4.40 -18.00 -14.96
CA LYS A 105 -5.17 -17.92 -16.21
C LYS A 105 -6.65 -17.61 -16.00
N SER A 106 -7.13 -17.57 -14.76
CA SER A 106 -8.54 -17.25 -14.50
C SER A 106 -8.88 -15.84 -14.96
N ARG A 107 -10.08 -15.68 -15.52
CA ARG A 107 -10.59 -14.39 -16.03
C ARG A 107 -10.46 -13.28 -14.99
N ALA A 108 -10.79 -13.57 -13.74
CA ALA A 108 -10.77 -12.56 -12.67
C ALA A 108 -9.35 -11.99 -12.45
N ILE A 109 -8.32 -12.83 -12.52
CA ILE A 109 -6.93 -12.38 -12.34
C ILE A 109 -6.44 -11.67 -13.59
N VAL A 110 -6.65 -12.25 -14.78
CA VAL A 110 -6.23 -11.65 -16.06
C VAL A 110 -6.85 -10.26 -16.23
N GLU A 111 -8.16 -10.13 -16.01
CA GLU A 111 -8.88 -8.85 -16.12
C GLU A 111 -8.33 -7.81 -15.13
N LYS A 112 -8.13 -8.20 -13.87
CA LYS A 112 -7.59 -7.31 -12.83
C LYS A 112 -6.19 -6.81 -13.18
N VAL A 113 -5.32 -7.70 -13.68
CA VAL A 113 -3.97 -7.33 -14.12
C VAL A 113 -4.06 -6.38 -15.31
N LEU A 114 -4.82 -6.73 -16.35
CA LEU A 114 -4.98 -5.90 -17.54
C LEU A 114 -5.53 -4.49 -17.24
N LEU A 115 -6.44 -4.35 -16.28
CA LEU A 115 -7.00 -3.05 -15.86
C LEU A 115 -6.12 -2.29 -14.85
N THR A 116 -5.04 -2.89 -14.37
CA THR A 116 -4.12 -2.22 -13.43
C THR A 116 -3.43 -1.05 -14.12
N LYS A 117 -3.42 0.11 -13.45
CA LYS A 117 -2.74 1.32 -13.93
C LYS A 117 -1.24 1.22 -13.66
N MET A 118 -0.45 1.52 -14.67
CA MET A 118 1.00 1.53 -14.54
C MET A 118 1.47 2.86 -13.93
N GLU A 119 2.35 2.75 -12.93
CA GLU A 119 3.02 3.90 -12.31
C GLU A 119 4.37 4.20 -12.98
N GLU A 120 5.00 3.17 -13.57
CA GLU A 120 6.28 3.25 -14.29
C GLU A 120 6.26 2.36 -15.55
N PRO A 121 7.06 2.70 -16.59
CA PRO A 121 7.88 3.90 -16.73
C PRO A 121 7.05 5.18 -16.89
N ALA A 122 7.62 6.35 -16.58
CA ALA A 122 6.96 7.66 -16.71
C ALA A 122 6.25 7.89 -18.08
N SER A 123 6.74 7.29 -19.16
CA SER A 123 6.15 7.33 -20.51
C SER A 123 4.77 6.69 -20.62
N SER A 124 4.43 5.76 -19.73
CA SER A 124 3.18 5.01 -19.71
C SER A 124 2.38 5.23 -18.43
N LYS A 125 2.74 6.27 -17.67
CA LYS A 125 2.12 6.63 -16.40
C LYS A 125 0.63 6.91 -16.57
N GLY A 126 -0.21 6.13 -15.89
CA GLY A 126 -1.67 6.24 -15.94
C GLY A 126 -2.36 5.44 -17.05
N GLN A 127 -1.59 4.79 -17.94
CA GLN A 127 -2.12 3.79 -18.87
C GLN A 127 -2.37 2.47 -18.14
N THR A 128 -3.34 1.68 -18.61
CA THR A 128 -3.53 0.32 -18.08
C THR A 128 -2.53 -0.65 -18.71
N ILE A 129 -2.32 -1.80 -18.07
CA ILE A 129 -1.52 -2.89 -18.65
C ILE A 129 -2.12 -3.34 -19.99
N ALA A 130 -3.45 -3.32 -20.16
CA ALA A 130 -4.13 -3.60 -21.42
C ALA A 130 -3.73 -2.63 -22.54
N ASP A 131 -3.77 -1.32 -22.24
CA ASP A 131 -3.37 -0.28 -23.20
C ASP A 131 -1.91 -0.47 -23.65
N TYR A 132 -1.04 -0.80 -22.69
CA TYR A 132 0.37 -1.07 -22.96
C TYR A 132 0.59 -2.35 -23.75
N TYR A 133 -0.15 -3.42 -23.44
CA TYR A 133 -0.09 -4.69 -24.17
C TYR A 133 -0.43 -4.50 -25.66
N ILE A 134 -1.49 -3.75 -25.95
CA ILE A 134 -1.90 -3.41 -27.31
C ILE A 134 -0.80 -2.65 -28.06
N GLN A 135 -0.07 -1.78 -27.34
CA GLN A 135 1.04 -1.00 -27.90
C GLN A 135 2.26 -1.86 -28.22
N ILE A 136 2.69 -2.72 -27.30
CA ILE A 136 3.91 -3.55 -27.49
C ILE A 136 3.72 -4.63 -28.56
N GLU A 137 2.54 -5.23 -28.63
CA GLU A 137 2.21 -6.25 -29.63
C GLU A 137 1.75 -5.63 -30.96
N ASN A 138 1.73 -4.30 -31.06
CA ASN A 138 1.27 -3.56 -32.23
C ASN A 138 -0.09 -4.06 -32.75
N LEU A 139 -1.06 -4.25 -31.85
CA LEU A 139 -2.40 -4.77 -32.18
C LEU A 139 -3.35 -3.71 -32.70
N ALA A 140 -2.99 -2.42 -32.59
CA ALA A 140 -3.82 -1.31 -33.04
C ALA A 140 -4.24 -1.42 -34.53
N PRO A 141 -3.34 -1.75 -35.49
CA PRO A 141 -3.73 -1.92 -36.89
C PRO A 141 -4.68 -3.10 -37.12
N ALA A 142 -4.52 -4.18 -36.36
CA ALA A 142 -5.42 -5.34 -36.44
C ALA A 142 -6.83 -4.99 -35.94
N PHE A 143 -6.95 -4.17 -34.91
CA PHE A 143 -8.23 -3.67 -34.41
C PHE A 143 -8.87 -2.65 -35.35
N GLU A 144 -8.08 -1.74 -35.92
CA GLU A 144 -8.56 -0.78 -36.92
C GLU A 144 -9.09 -1.48 -38.18
N SER A 145 -8.44 -2.57 -38.62
CA SER A 145 -8.93 -3.41 -39.74
C SER A 145 -10.32 -4.01 -39.47
N LYS A 146 -10.68 -4.18 -38.20
CA LYS A 146 -11.99 -4.68 -37.73
C LYS A 146 -12.94 -3.55 -37.30
N ASN A 147 -12.60 -2.29 -37.62
CA ASN A 147 -13.36 -1.11 -37.26
C ASN A 147 -13.51 -0.88 -35.74
N ILE A 148 -12.52 -1.33 -34.95
CA ILE A 148 -12.45 -1.15 -33.50
C ILE A 148 -11.48 0.01 -33.22
N ASN A 149 -11.99 1.09 -32.62
CA ASN A 149 -11.17 2.24 -32.28
C ASN A 149 -10.57 2.09 -30.88
N VAL A 150 -9.25 1.88 -30.81
CA VAL A 150 -8.54 1.65 -29.54
C VAL A 150 -8.70 2.80 -28.54
N LYS A 151 -8.71 4.05 -29.01
CA LYS A 151 -8.88 5.24 -28.14
C LYS A 151 -10.27 5.30 -27.51
N SER A 152 -11.28 4.70 -28.15
CA SER A 152 -12.66 4.66 -27.65
C SER A 152 -12.90 3.58 -26.59
N LEU A 153 -12.01 2.58 -26.48
CA LEU A 153 -12.12 1.49 -25.52
C LEU A 153 -11.84 1.95 -24.08
N ASN A 154 -10.98 2.96 -23.89
CA ASN A 154 -10.72 3.62 -22.60
C ASN A 154 -10.65 2.66 -21.39
N PHE A 155 -9.70 1.71 -21.41
CA PHE A 155 -9.53 0.73 -20.32
C PHE A 155 -9.20 1.41 -18.98
N ALA A 156 -8.54 2.58 -19.00
CA ALA A 156 -8.20 3.37 -17.80
C ALA A 156 -9.42 3.89 -17.01
N GLY A 157 -10.59 3.96 -17.67
CA GLY A 157 -11.87 4.32 -17.05
C GLY A 157 -12.66 3.13 -16.50
N LEU A 158 -12.23 1.89 -16.78
CA LEU A 158 -12.89 0.68 -16.30
C LEU A 158 -12.36 0.33 -14.90
N THR A 159 -13.28 -0.01 -14.00
CA THR A 159 -12.96 -0.51 -12.65
C THR A 159 -13.64 -1.86 -12.44
N GLU A 160 -13.14 -2.66 -11.48
CA GLU A 160 -13.72 -3.95 -11.13
C GLU A 160 -15.24 -3.85 -10.89
N GLY A 161 -16.02 -4.69 -11.58
CA GLY A 161 -17.48 -4.77 -11.42
C GLY A 161 -18.31 -3.81 -12.28
N VAL A 162 -17.68 -2.96 -13.10
CA VAL A 162 -18.39 -2.13 -14.09
C VAL A 162 -18.74 -2.98 -15.31
N LYS A 163 -19.93 -2.77 -15.90
CA LYS A 163 -20.32 -3.46 -17.12
C LYS A 163 -19.43 -3.03 -18.29
N HIS A 164 -18.69 -3.98 -18.83
CA HIS A 164 -17.92 -3.81 -20.06
C HIS A 164 -18.83 -3.78 -21.28
N THR A 165 -18.44 -3.03 -22.30
CA THR A 165 -18.98 -3.21 -23.65
C THR A 165 -18.54 -4.55 -24.22
N VAL A 166 -19.28 -5.10 -25.19
CA VAL A 166 -18.93 -6.38 -25.83
C VAL A 166 -17.52 -6.34 -26.44
N GLN A 167 -17.08 -5.19 -26.95
CA GLN A 167 -15.74 -5.02 -27.51
C GLN A 167 -14.66 -5.01 -26.44
N GLN A 168 -14.87 -4.28 -25.33
CA GLN A 168 -13.95 -4.30 -24.19
C GLN A 168 -13.86 -5.71 -23.58
N ASP A 169 -15.01 -6.39 -23.44
CA ASP A 169 -15.05 -7.74 -22.88
C ASP A 169 -14.31 -8.75 -23.76
N SER A 170 -14.46 -8.65 -25.08
CA SER A 170 -13.77 -9.52 -26.03
C SER A 170 -12.25 -9.30 -26.04
N ILE A 171 -11.80 -8.07 -25.78
CA ILE A 171 -10.36 -7.72 -25.77
C ILE A 171 -9.70 -8.08 -24.44
N LEU A 172 -10.45 -8.01 -23.33
CA LEU A 172 -9.99 -8.48 -22.03
C LEU A 172 -10.01 -10.02 -21.91
N TYR A 173 -10.63 -10.69 -22.89
CA TYR A 173 -10.68 -12.15 -23.04
C TYR A 173 -9.68 -12.64 -24.11
N ILE A 174 -8.40 -12.29 -23.93
CA ILE A 174 -7.26 -12.79 -24.75
C ILE A 174 -6.64 -14.03 -24.10
#